data_AF-A0A5Z9R173-F1
#
_entry.id   AF-A0A5Z9R173-F1
#
_cell.length_a   1.000
_cell.length_b   1.000
_cell.length_c   1.000
_cell.angle_alpha   90.00
_cell.angle_beta   90.00
_cell.angle_gamma   90.00
#
_symmetry.space_group_name_H-M   'P 1'
#
loop_
_entity.id
_entity.type
_entity.pdbx_description
1 polymer ?
#
loop_
_entity_poly.entity_id
_entity_poly.type
_entity_poly.pdbx_seq_one_letter_code
_entity_poly.pdbx_strand_id
1 'polypeptide(L)'
;TKDVSLSISCPSATKAAWTITDDRADTHPGASVISIANGNMTNGIVSDTTMSYGVGKTTEGVKIGAFSIYTDTANVTADGVKSDAISGTVDSPVWQKSTTGIIKNGNMEMFTVATKGTTEPVPYTLAIFPLKTSLAIQDTATLAITDDTVLDGQATITLKYL
;
A
#
# COMPACT_ATOMS: atom_id res chain seq x y z
N THR A 1 -13.63 -2.81 2.62
CA THR A 1 -12.22 -3.16 2.46
C THR A 1 -12.05 -4.65 2.37
N LYS A 2 -10.95 -5.13 1.79
CA LYS A 2 -10.49 -6.52 1.96
C LYS A 2 -9.21 -6.49 2.79
N ASP A 3 -9.05 -7.51 3.63
CA ASP A 3 -7.92 -7.59 4.56
C ASP A 3 -6.97 -8.72 4.10
N VAL A 4 -5.67 -8.42 4.10
CA VAL A 4 -4.59 -9.36 3.77
C VAL A 4 -3.41 -9.04 4.68
N SER A 5 -2.63 -10.03 5.12
CA SER A 5 -1.48 -9.76 6.00
C SER A 5 -0.17 -10.05 5.28
N LEU A 6 0.78 -9.12 5.37
CA LEU A 6 2.18 -9.34 5.02
C LEU A 6 2.93 -9.83 6.26
N SER A 7 3.48 -11.02 6.19
CA SER A 7 4.35 -11.59 7.23
C SER A 7 5.77 -11.71 6.70
N ILE A 8 6.72 -11.07 7.37
CA ILE A 8 8.15 -11.14 7.02
C ILE A 8 8.86 -11.94 8.11
N SER A 9 9.45 -13.07 7.73
CA SER A 9 10.27 -13.89 8.62
C SER A 9 11.74 -13.82 8.23
N CYS A 10 12.59 -13.56 9.22
CA CYS A 10 14.03 -13.52 9.08
C CYS A 10 14.66 -14.64 9.94
N PRO A 11 15.69 -15.33 9.45
CA PRO A 11 16.33 -16.44 10.18
C PRO A 11 17.09 -15.98 11.45
N SER A 12 17.36 -14.68 11.55
CA SER A 12 17.99 -14.01 12.68
C SER A 12 17.39 -12.61 12.82
N ALA A 13 17.56 -11.97 13.99
CA ALA A 13 17.12 -10.60 14.21
C ALA A 13 17.71 -9.67 13.13
N THR A 14 16.87 -9.06 12.29
CA THR A 14 17.31 -8.29 11.12
C THR A 14 16.46 -7.05 10.96
N LYS A 15 17.09 -5.91 10.69
CA LYS A 15 16.37 -4.71 10.27
C LYS A 15 16.00 -4.90 8.80
N ALA A 16 14.72 -5.10 8.53
CA ALA A 16 14.21 -5.19 7.17
C ALA A 16 12.99 -4.29 6.99
N ALA A 17 12.90 -3.66 5.83
CA ALA A 17 11.77 -2.87 5.38
C ALA A 17 11.20 -3.47 4.09
N TRP A 18 10.09 -2.92 3.63
CA TRP A 18 9.51 -3.29 2.36
C TRP A 18 9.03 -2.08 1.58
N THR A 19 9.10 -2.16 0.26
CA THR A 19 8.53 -1.20 -0.67
C THR A 19 7.40 -1.87 -1.43
N ILE A 20 6.62 -1.08 -2.16
CA ILE A 20 5.54 -1.58 -3.00
C ILE A 20 5.54 -0.85 -4.35
N THR A 21 5.15 -1.52 -5.42
CA THR A 21 5.08 -0.96 -6.79
C THR A 21 3.78 -1.36 -7.45
N ASP A 22 3.17 -0.43 -8.20
CA ASP A 22 2.00 -0.73 -9.04
C ASP A 22 2.45 -1.36 -10.36
N ASP A 23 2.07 -2.61 -10.58
CA ASP A 23 2.39 -3.33 -11.83
C ASP A 23 1.38 -3.01 -12.94
N ARG A 24 0.35 -2.22 -12.63
CA ARG A 24 -0.75 -1.81 -13.50
C ARG A 24 -0.89 -0.29 -13.58
N ALA A 25 0.21 0.44 -13.36
CA ALA A 25 0.22 1.91 -13.33
C ALA A 25 -0.32 2.55 -14.63
N ASP A 26 -0.12 1.91 -15.78
CA ASP A 26 -0.63 2.38 -17.07
C ASP A 26 -2.17 2.30 -17.18
N THR A 27 -2.82 1.57 -16.26
CA THR A 27 -4.28 1.42 -16.16
C THR A 27 -4.92 2.38 -15.17
N HIS A 28 -4.13 3.15 -14.41
CA HIS A 28 -4.66 4.10 -13.43
C HIS A 28 -5.30 5.33 -14.12
N PRO A 29 -6.58 5.69 -13.82
CA PRO A 29 -7.30 6.80 -14.46
C PRO A 29 -6.68 8.19 -14.26
N GLY A 30 -5.99 8.38 -13.13
CA GLY A 30 -5.31 9.63 -12.75
C GLY A 30 -5.95 10.27 -11.52
N ALA A 31 -5.16 11.07 -10.79
CA ALA A 31 -5.55 11.60 -9.48
C ALA A 31 -6.71 12.61 -9.53
N SER A 32 -6.96 13.24 -10.68
CA SER A 32 -8.09 14.14 -10.90
C SER A 32 -9.37 13.42 -11.34
N VAL A 33 -9.29 12.11 -11.64
CA VAL A 33 -10.39 11.33 -12.24
C VAL A 33 -11.06 10.42 -11.22
N ILE A 34 -10.26 9.75 -10.37
CA ILE A 34 -10.76 8.76 -9.42
C ILE A 34 -10.42 9.18 -7.98
N SER A 35 -11.35 8.94 -7.06
CA SER A 35 -11.17 9.16 -5.62
C SER A 35 -11.60 7.92 -4.86
N ILE A 36 -10.69 7.35 -4.08
CA ILE A 36 -10.91 6.14 -3.28
C ILE A 36 -11.33 6.57 -1.88
N ALA A 37 -12.62 6.41 -1.57
CA ALA A 37 -13.13 6.63 -0.22
C ALA A 37 -12.61 5.56 0.75
N ASN A 38 -12.41 5.95 2.01
CA ASN A 38 -11.82 5.07 3.04
C ASN A 38 -10.49 4.46 2.56
N GLY A 39 -9.68 5.24 1.86
CA GLY A 39 -8.47 4.79 1.20
C GLY A 39 -7.27 4.59 2.12
N ASN A 40 -7.39 4.91 3.42
CA ASN A 40 -6.31 4.83 4.39
C ASN A 40 -6.84 4.60 5.83
N MET A 41 -5.94 4.49 6.82
CA MET A 41 -6.28 4.23 8.22
C MET A 41 -7.09 5.32 8.92
N THR A 42 -7.12 6.54 8.39
CA THR A 42 -7.92 7.63 8.94
C THR A 42 -9.26 7.78 8.22
N ASN A 43 -9.67 6.78 7.43
CA ASN A 43 -10.84 6.81 6.55
C ASN A 43 -10.81 7.98 5.54
N GLY A 44 -9.62 8.50 5.23
CA GLY A 44 -9.44 9.59 4.28
C GLY A 44 -9.62 9.15 2.84
N ILE A 45 -9.76 10.14 1.94
CA ILE A 45 -9.80 9.91 0.50
C ILE A 45 -8.37 9.79 -0.02
N VAL A 46 -8.12 8.82 -0.92
CA VAL A 46 -6.86 8.68 -1.66
C VAL A 46 -7.13 8.82 -3.16
N SER A 47 -6.38 9.68 -3.82
CA SER A 47 -6.41 9.84 -5.28
C SER A 47 -5.02 9.97 -5.91
N ASP A 48 -4.01 10.37 -5.13
CA ASP A 48 -2.62 10.49 -5.58
C ASP A 48 -2.13 9.17 -6.19
N THR A 49 -1.63 9.23 -7.43
CA THR A 49 -1.17 8.05 -8.19
C THR A 49 0.04 7.37 -7.56
N THR A 50 0.74 8.04 -6.66
CA THR A 50 1.82 7.45 -5.86
C THR A 50 1.28 6.66 -4.66
N MET A 51 -0.01 6.76 -4.33
CA MET A 51 -0.64 6.12 -3.17
C MET A 51 -1.75 5.14 -3.57
N SER A 52 -2.08 5.07 -4.86
CA SER A 52 -3.09 4.18 -5.44
C SER A 52 -2.55 3.41 -6.64
N TYR A 53 -3.29 2.39 -7.03
CA TYR A 53 -2.87 1.34 -7.95
C TYR A 53 -3.95 1.11 -8.99
N GLY A 54 -3.59 0.93 -10.26
CA GLY A 54 -4.55 0.66 -11.34
C GLY A 54 -5.25 -0.70 -11.22
N VAL A 55 -6.45 -0.82 -11.79
CA VAL A 55 -7.25 -2.08 -11.75
C VAL A 55 -7.62 -2.64 -13.12
N GLY A 56 -6.90 -2.24 -14.16
CA GLY A 56 -7.13 -2.72 -15.52
C GLY A 56 -7.90 -1.74 -16.42
N LYS A 57 -8.19 -2.23 -17.62
CA LYS A 57 -8.90 -1.50 -18.67
C LYS A 57 -10.06 -2.37 -19.18
N THR A 58 -11.12 -1.75 -19.67
CA THR A 58 -12.16 -2.43 -20.44
C THR A 58 -11.56 -2.99 -21.75
N THR A 59 -12.32 -3.83 -22.46
CA THR A 59 -11.93 -4.34 -23.80
C THR A 59 -11.61 -3.21 -24.78
N GLU A 60 -12.29 -2.07 -24.65
CA GLU A 60 -12.09 -0.87 -25.47
C GLU A 60 -10.94 0.01 -24.98
N GLY A 61 -10.22 -0.40 -23.93
CA GLY A 61 -9.07 0.30 -23.39
C GLY A 61 -9.40 1.40 -22.38
N VAL A 62 -10.65 1.52 -21.95
CA VAL A 62 -11.05 2.51 -20.93
C VAL A 62 -10.54 2.07 -19.56
N LYS A 63 -9.78 2.93 -18.89
CA LYS A 63 -9.22 2.66 -17.56
C LYS A 63 -10.34 2.47 -16.54
N ILE A 64 -10.35 1.37 -15.79
CA ILE A 64 -11.53 1.01 -15.00
C ILE A 64 -11.62 1.81 -13.70
N GLY A 65 -10.50 1.99 -13.01
CA GLY A 65 -10.51 2.52 -11.66
C GLY A 65 -9.16 2.40 -10.98
N ALA A 66 -9.18 2.55 -9.65
CA ALA A 66 -7.99 2.41 -8.84
C ALA A 66 -8.32 1.84 -7.46
N PHE A 67 -7.33 1.22 -6.82
CA PHE A 67 -7.42 0.80 -5.43
C PHE A 67 -6.26 1.38 -4.61
N SER A 68 -6.42 1.42 -3.30
CA SER A 68 -5.34 1.74 -2.36
C SER A 68 -5.01 0.52 -1.51
N ILE A 69 -3.76 0.42 -1.09
CA ILE A 69 -3.27 -0.56 -0.12
C ILE A 69 -2.68 0.22 1.04
N TYR A 70 -3.09 -0.09 2.27
CA TYR A 70 -2.57 0.57 3.46
C TYR A 70 -2.47 -0.38 4.64
N THR A 71 -1.47 -0.15 5.48
CA THR A 71 -1.22 -0.95 6.69
C THR A 71 -2.17 -0.56 7.81
N ASP A 72 -2.74 -1.53 8.51
CA ASP A 72 -3.37 -1.35 9.81
C ASP A 72 -2.30 -1.06 10.87
N THR A 73 -1.94 0.22 10.97
CA THR A 73 -0.86 0.72 11.83
C THR A 73 -1.10 0.44 13.31
N ALA A 74 -2.35 0.27 13.75
CA ALA A 74 -2.67 -0.10 15.12
C ALA A 74 -2.37 -1.57 15.43
N ASN A 75 -2.24 -2.40 14.38
CA ASN A 75 -2.13 -3.83 14.48
C ASN A 75 -0.80 -4.44 14.03
N VAL A 76 0.17 -3.61 13.66
CA VAL A 76 1.53 -4.05 13.35
C VAL A 76 2.22 -4.65 14.57
N THR A 77 2.90 -5.78 14.35
CA THR A 77 3.72 -6.43 15.39
C THR A 77 5.11 -6.77 14.88
N ALA A 78 6.08 -6.76 15.79
CA ALA A 78 7.42 -7.32 15.62
C ALA A 78 7.68 -8.29 16.77
N ASP A 79 8.05 -9.53 16.45
CA ASP A 79 8.29 -10.63 17.40
C ASP A 79 7.13 -10.80 18.42
N GLY A 80 5.89 -10.64 17.94
CA GLY A 80 4.66 -10.74 18.75
C GLY A 80 4.32 -9.50 19.58
N VAL A 81 5.19 -8.49 19.61
CA VAL A 81 4.99 -7.23 20.35
C VAL A 81 4.40 -6.17 19.43
N LYS A 82 3.45 -5.36 19.93
CA LYS A 82 2.89 -4.23 19.17
C LYS A 82 3.97 -3.18 18.93
N SER A 83 4.17 -2.80 17.67
CA SER A 83 5.21 -1.88 17.23
C SER A 83 4.61 -0.69 16.50
N ASP A 84 5.35 0.42 16.44
CA ASP A 84 4.97 1.54 15.59
C ASP A 84 5.37 1.24 14.13
N ALA A 85 4.43 1.48 13.22
CA ALA A 85 4.69 1.48 11.79
C ALA A 85 5.38 2.78 11.38
N ILE A 86 6.52 2.67 10.69
CA ILE A 86 7.31 3.83 10.24
C ILE A 86 7.61 3.73 8.75
N SER A 87 7.74 4.89 8.11
CA SER A 87 8.13 5.01 6.71
C SER A 87 9.28 6.01 6.52
N GLY A 88 10.02 5.83 5.44
CA GLY A 88 11.11 6.70 4.99
C GLY A 88 11.28 6.61 3.48
N THR A 89 11.95 7.58 2.88
CA THR A 89 12.34 7.49 1.46
C THR A 89 13.39 6.41 1.25
N VAL A 90 13.43 5.81 0.06
CA VAL A 90 14.32 4.68 -0.20
C VAL A 90 15.82 5.01 -0.14
N ASP A 91 16.24 6.14 -0.71
CA ASP A 91 17.67 6.43 -0.90
C ASP A 91 18.33 7.12 0.31
N SER A 92 17.55 7.86 1.10
CA SER A 92 18.04 8.62 2.25
C SER A 92 16.92 8.75 3.30
N PRO A 93 16.58 7.64 3.99
CA PRO A 93 15.40 7.60 4.83
C PRO A 93 15.53 8.54 6.03
N VAL A 94 14.62 9.50 6.11
CA VAL A 94 14.27 10.15 7.37
C VAL A 94 13.02 9.45 7.89
N TRP A 95 13.20 8.57 8.87
CA TRP A 95 12.12 7.73 9.37
C TRP A 95 11.08 8.53 10.15
N GLN A 96 9.81 8.35 9.81
CA GLN A 96 8.69 9.02 10.44
C GLN A 96 7.60 8.00 10.77
N LYS A 97 6.81 8.28 11.80
CA LYS A 97 5.65 7.47 12.15
C LYS A 97 4.58 7.55 11.06
N SER A 98 4.11 6.41 10.58
CA SER A 98 2.98 6.35 9.64
C SER A 98 1.66 6.38 10.41
N THR A 99 0.84 7.40 10.15
CA THR A 99 -0.50 7.53 10.73
C THR A 99 -1.58 7.01 9.78
N THR A 100 -1.39 7.19 8.47
CA THR A 100 -2.34 6.77 7.42
C THR A 100 -2.17 5.30 7.02
N GLY A 101 -1.01 4.70 7.31
CA GLY A 101 -0.67 3.36 6.85
C GLY A 101 -0.32 3.26 5.36
N ILE A 102 -0.39 4.37 4.62
CA ILE A 102 -0.05 4.44 3.20
C ILE A 102 1.46 4.35 3.03
N ILE A 103 1.87 3.67 1.97
CA ILE A 103 3.24 3.62 1.47
C ILE A 103 3.20 4.10 0.04
N LYS A 104 4.04 5.08 -0.29
CA LYS A 104 4.13 5.52 -1.68
C LYS A 104 4.75 4.43 -2.55
N ASN A 105 4.03 4.09 -3.62
CA ASN A 105 4.41 3.06 -4.57
C ASN A 105 5.61 3.49 -5.45
N GLY A 106 6.05 2.62 -6.34
CA GLY A 106 7.14 2.91 -7.29
C GLY A 106 8.50 3.01 -6.61
N ASN A 107 8.69 2.28 -5.50
CA ASN A 107 9.89 2.35 -4.66
C ASN A 107 10.22 3.75 -4.14
N MET A 108 9.23 4.63 -3.99
CA MET A 108 9.43 5.98 -3.45
C MET A 108 9.68 5.95 -1.93
N GLU A 109 8.93 5.11 -1.22
CA GLU A 109 9.03 4.94 0.22
C GLU A 109 9.19 3.46 0.58
N MET A 110 9.78 3.25 1.76
CA MET A 110 9.94 1.96 2.41
C MET A 110 9.27 2.00 3.78
N PHE A 111 8.74 0.87 4.21
CA PHE A 111 7.97 0.72 5.43
C PHE A 111 8.59 -0.33 6.34
N THR A 112 8.64 -0.07 7.64
CA THR A 112 9.17 -1.00 8.63
C THR A 112 8.58 -0.73 10.01
N VAL A 113 9.16 -1.33 11.04
CA VAL A 113 8.74 -1.26 12.44
C VAL A 113 9.77 -0.49 13.28
N ALA A 114 9.26 0.23 14.27
CA ALA A 114 10.04 0.80 15.37
C ALA A 114 9.41 0.42 16.72
N THR A 115 10.20 0.53 17.78
CA THR A 115 9.65 0.48 19.15
C THR A 115 8.62 1.59 19.31
N LYS A 116 7.53 1.32 20.03
CA LYS A 116 6.47 2.32 20.28
C LYS A 116 7.04 3.64 20.80
N GLY A 117 6.61 4.74 20.21
CA GLY A 117 7.02 6.09 20.56
C GLY A 117 8.37 6.51 19.98
N THR A 118 8.99 5.67 19.15
CA THR A 118 10.28 5.96 18.49
C THR A 118 10.15 5.88 16.98
N THR A 119 11.16 6.36 16.26
CA THR A 119 11.21 6.32 14.79
C THR A 119 12.43 5.58 14.24
N GLU A 120 13.26 4.98 15.11
CA GLU A 120 14.42 4.21 14.67
C GLU A 120 13.98 2.78 14.30
N PRO A 121 14.29 2.27 13.09
CA PRO A 121 14.00 0.89 12.73
C PRO A 121 14.64 -0.11 13.69
N VAL A 122 13.88 -1.11 14.10
CA VAL A 122 14.34 -2.17 15.00
C VAL A 122 14.48 -3.51 14.28
N PRO A 123 15.47 -4.34 14.65
CA PRO A 123 15.58 -5.68 14.09
C PRO A 123 14.48 -6.58 14.63
N TYR A 124 14.03 -7.54 13.82
CA TYR A 124 13.03 -8.54 14.19
C TYR A 124 13.31 -9.90 13.54
N THR A 125 12.72 -10.97 14.07
CA THR A 125 12.68 -12.31 13.43
C THR A 125 11.36 -12.57 12.72
N LEU A 126 10.27 -11.96 13.19
CA LEU A 126 8.96 -11.98 12.54
C LEU A 126 8.31 -10.59 12.67
N ALA A 127 7.95 -9.98 11.54
CA ALA A 127 7.06 -8.81 11.53
C ALA A 127 5.76 -9.14 10.80
N ILE A 128 4.64 -8.69 11.36
CA ILE A 128 3.31 -8.83 10.76
C ILE A 128 2.77 -7.43 10.49
N PHE A 129 2.51 -7.14 9.22
CA PHE A 129 1.84 -5.93 8.74
C PHE A 129 0.47 -6.33 8.18
N PRO A 130 -0.63 -6.19 8.95
CA PRO A 130 -1.96 -6.35 8.39
C PRO A 130 -2.19 -5.23 7.40
N LEU A 131 -2.63 -5.55 6.19
CA LEU A 131 -2.92 -4.64 5.10
C LEU A 131 -4.42 -4.64 4.80
N LYS A 132 -4.92 -3.50 4.35
CA LYS A 132 -6.29 -3.29 3.92
C LYS A 132 -6.30 -2.72 2.52
N THR A 133 -7.31 -3.08 1.74
CA THR A 133 -7.52 -2.53 0.41
C THR A 133 -8.90 -1.89 0.26
N SER A 134 -8.93 -0.74 -0.42
CA SER A 134 -10.14 -0.01 -0.79
C SER A 134 -10.14 0.23 -2.30
N LEU A 135 -11.28 0.02 -2.95
CA LEU A 135 -11.43 0.06 -4.41
C LEU A 135 -12.41 1.16 -4.80
N ALA A 136 -12.08 1.91 -5.84
CA ALA A 136 -13.00 2.78 -6.57
C ALA A 136 -12.98 2.43 -8.05
N ILE A 137 -14.17 2.40 -8.65
CA ILE A 137 -14.40 2.14 -10.07
C ILE A 137 -15.04 3.41 -10.64
N GLN A 138 -14.64 3.80 -11.86
CA GLN A 138 -15.28 4.92 -12.56
C GLN A 138 -16.77 4.65 -12.81
N ASP A 139 -17.54 5.69 -13.06
CA ASP A 139 -18.96 5.52 -13.33
C ASP A 139 -19.21 4.70 -14.61
N THR A 140 -20.36 4.03 -14.66
CA THR A 140 -20.67 3.09 -15.75
C THR A 140 -20.89 3.79 -17.09
N ALA A 141 -21.22 5.09 -17.11
CA ALA A 141 -21.35 5.83 -18.36
C ALA A 141 -19.97 6.09 -18.99
N THR A 142 -18.97 6.42 -18.17
CA THR A 142 -17.57 6.53 -18.59
C THR A 142 -17.01 5.20 -19.06
N LEU A 143 -17.34 4.09 -18.38
CA LEU A 143 -16.77 2.78 -18.70
C LEU A 143 -17.40 2.10 -19.91
N ALA A 144 -18.61 2.50 -20.32
CA ALA A 144 -19.35 1.92 -21.44
C ALA A 144 -19.41 0.37 -21.42
N ILE A 145 -19.49 -0.20 -20.21
CA ILE A 145 -19.44 -1.66 -20.02
C ILE A 145 -20.77 -2.29 -20.45
N THR A 146 -20.72 -3.12 -21.48
CA THR A 146 -21.87 -3.91 -21.97
C THR A 146 -21.85 -5.37 -21.52
N ASP A 147 -20.69 -5.87 -21.10
CA ASP A 147 -20.42 -7.27 -20.74
C ASP A 147 -19.49 -7.35 -19.52
N ASP A 148 -19.32 -8.55 -18.95
CA ASP A 148 -18.42 -8.79 -17.83
C ASP A 148 -17.00 -8.27 -18.11
N THR A 149 -16.50 -7.41 -17.22
CA THR A 149 -15.16 -6.83 -17.30
C THR A 149 -14.33 -7.27 -16.11
N VAL A 150 -13.17 -7.88 -16.39
CA VAL A 150 -12.25 -8.36 -15.36
C VAL A 150 -11.54 -7.19 -14.68
N LEU A 151 -11.50 -7.21 -13.34
CA LEU A 151 -10.62 -6.35 -12.55
C LEU A 151 -9.27 -7.03 -12.39
N ASP A 152 -8.20 -6.35 -12.80
CA ASP A 152 -6.84 -6.89 -12.85
C ASP A 152 -5.87 -5.87 -12.24
N GLY A 153 -6.05 -5.62 -10.93
CA GLY A 153 -5.11 -4.82 -10.13
C GLY A 153 -4.00 -5.70 -9.57
N GLN A 154 -2.76 -5.22 -9.63
CA GLN A 154 -1.59 -5.96 -9.17
C GLN A 154 -0.55 -5.00 -8.57
N ALA A 155 0.04 -5.43 -7.46
CA ALA A 155 1.13 -4.72 -6.83
C ALA A 155 2.22 -5.69 -6.36
N THR A 156 3.47 -5.32 -6.55
CA THR A 156 4.64 -6.10 -6.13
C THR A 156 5.25 -5.49 -4.88
N ILE A 157 5.38 -6.31 -3.82
CA ILE A 157 6.08 -5.95 -2.58
C ILE A 157 7.52 -6.45 -2.68
N THR A 158 8.48 -5.56 -2.40
CA THR A 158 9.91 -5.88 -2.40
C THR A 158 10.51 -5.72 -1.02
N LEU A 159 11.22 -6.73 -0.52
CA LEU A 159 11.93 -6.67 0.76
C LEU A 159 13.27 -5.92 0.59
N LYS A 160 13.63 -5.09 1.57
CA LYS A 160 14.92 -4.39 1.68
C LYS A 160 15.54 -4.63 3.04
N TYR A 161 16.84 -4.94 3.06
CA TYR A 161 17.63 -4.96 4.29
C TYR A 161 18.09 -3.53 4.62
N LEU A 162 18.11 -3.17 5.91
CA LEU A 162 18.51 -1.85 6.41
C LEU A 162 19.90 -1.87 7.05
#